data_AF-A0A3D9CCB3-F1
#
_entry.id   AF-A0A3D9CCB3-F1
#
_cell.length_a   1.000
_cell.length_b   1.000
_cell.length_c   1.000
_cell.angle_alpha   90.00
_cell.angle_beta   90.00
_cell.angle_gamma   90.00
#
_symmetry.space_group_name_H-M   'P 1'
#
loop_
_entity.id
_entity.type
_entity.pdbx_description
1 polymer ?
#
loop_
_entity_poly.entity_id
_entity_poly.type
_entity_poly.pdbx_seq_one_letter_code
_entity_poly.pdbx_strand_id
1 'polypeptide(L)'
;MNGLLKIIAVLSLLSLISCKNYYYFKGQENVETDHPDKYSKFVLTFDNGNQHIPFYTYGDYQFKKIDKQYIFFKNPEMHKLLHDKLPQMNGEQFLFMYTNQPTFSNILGFFYKDMSIEDVKKLYTAVQHREDETQLFSRYNFGKFQVYDFYKTIQGGVVRFISVNNPDYSKDPDYKWFNREINTVFFDINRSLWDGYVDPIN
;
A
#
# COMPACT_ATOMS: atom_id res chain seq x y z
N MET A 1 23.59 25.37 36.10
CA MET A 1 23.98 24.28 35.18
C MET A 1 22.98 23.11 35.09
N ASN A 2 22.10 22.86 36.07
CA ASN A 2 21.21 21.69 36.05
C ASN A 2 19.98 21.77 35.12
N GLY A 3 19.55 22.97 34.71
CA GLY A 3 18.38 23.15 33.83
C GLY A 3 18.65 22.81 32.36
N LEU A 4 19.81 23.22 31.83
CA LEU A 4 20.18 23.01 30.43
C LEU A 4 20.40 21.52 30.13
N LEU A 5 21.07 20.80 31.06
CA LEU A 5 21.28 19.36 31.00
C LEU A 5 19.97 18.56 31.04
N LYS A 6 18.97 19.01 31.81
CA LYS A 6 17.64 18.39 31.83
C LYS A 6 16.88 18.59 30.51
N ILE A 7 16.96 19.79 29.91
CA ILE A 7 16.30 20.08 28.61
C ILE A 7 16.94 19.28 27.48
N ILE A 8 18.27 19.18 27.45
CA ILE A 8 18.99 18.37 26.47
C ILE A 8 18.64 16.89 26.64
N ALA A 9 18.62 16.36 27.88
CA ALA A 9 18.23 14.99 28.14
C ALA A 9 16.79 14.67 27.69
N VAL A 10 15.83 15.59 27.91
CA VAL A 10 14.44 15.43 27.44
C VAL A 10 14.34 15.48 25.90
N LEU A 11 15.07 16.37 25.24
CA LEU A 11 15.14 16.45 23.77
C LEU A 11 15.81 15.21 23.16
N SER A 12 16.85 14.68 23.78
CA SER A 12 17.51 13.44 23.37
C SER A 12 16.60 12.22 23.58
N LEU A 13 15.83 12.17 24.67
CA LEU A 13 14.81 11.14 24.91
C LEU A 13 13.67 11.19 23.88
N LEU A 14 13.23 12.39 23.46
CA LEU A 14 12.23 12.58 22.41
C LEU A 14 12.72 12.14 21.02
N SER A 15 14.03 12.16 20.77
CA SER A 15 14.62 11.69 19.51
C SER A 15 14.64 10.16 19.35
N LEU A 16 14.41 9.41 20.44
CA LEU A 16 14.37 7.95 20.44
C LEU A 16 12.95 7.35 20.20
N ILE A 17 11.91 8.18 20.13
CA ILE A 17 10.49 7.71 20.16
C ILE A 17 9.88 7.47 18.77
N SER A 18 10.64 7.37 17.68
CA SER A 18 9.99 7.07 16.39
C SER A 18 10.83 6.29 15.40
N CYS A 19 11.25 5.09 15.79
CA CYS A 19 11.41 4.00 14.82
C CYS A 19 10.05 3.29 14.65
N LYS A 20 9.07 3.97 14.05
CA LYS A 20 7.85 3.29 13.59
C LYS A 20 8.23 2.44 12.37
N ASN A 21 8.09 1.12 12.48
CA ASN A 21 8.20 0.25 11.33
C ASN A 21 6.86 0.29 10.58
N TYR A 22 6.86 0.83 9.37
CA TYR A 22 5.70 0.84 8.47
C TYR A 22 5.60 -0.43 7.62
N TYR A 23 6.40 -1.45 7.96
CA TYR A 23 6.54 -2.69 7.20
C TYR A 23 6.21 -3.86 8.10
N TYR A 24 5.14 -4.57 7.76
CA TYR A 24 4.72 -5.80 8.41
C TYR A 24 4.50 -6.85 7.32
N PHE A 25 5.22 -7.97 7.45
CA PHE A 25 5.18 -9.07 6.48
C PHE A 25 4.29 -10.23 6.93
N LYS A 26 3.45 -10.00 7.95
CA LYS A 26 2.57 -11.02 8.50
C LYS A 26 1.55 -11.40 7.42
N GLY A 27 1.32 -12.70 7.22
CA GLY A 27 0.30 -13.17 6.28
C GLY A 27 0.70 -13.04 4.80
N GLN A 28 1.99 -13.12 4.47
CA GLN A 28 2.46 -13.24 3.09
C GLN A 28 3.31 -14.48 2.89
N GLU A 29 2.90 -15.30 1.93
CA GLU A 29 3.67 -16.45 1.47
C GLU A 29 3.88 -16.35 -0.04
N ASN A 30 5.15 -16.43 -0.46
CA ASN A 30 5.47 -16.63 -1.86
C ASN A 30 5.31 -18.12 -2.15
N VAL A 31 4.50 -18.44 -3.13
CA VAL A 31 4.18 -19.79 -3.55
C VAL A 31 4.50 -19.95 -5.03
N GLU A 32 4.61 -21.20 -5.48
CA GLU A 32 4.79 -21.48 -6.90
C GLU A 32 3.66 -20.84 -7.72
N THR A 33 4.04 -20.10 -8.74
CA THR A 33 3.11 -19.48 -9.67
C THR A 33 2.82 -20.45 -10.81
N ASP A 34 1.61 -20.36 -11.35
CA ASP A 34 1.21 -21.00 -12.61
C ASP A 34 1.84 -20.33 -13.86
N HIS A 35 2.58 -19.23 -13.67
CA HIS A 35 3.29 -18.49 -14.72
C HIS A 35 4.75 -18.18 -14.32
N PRO A 36 5.60 -19.20 -14.08
CA PRO A 36 6.94 -19.04 -13.48
C PRO A 36 7.91 -18.18 -14.31
N ASP A 37 7.73 -18.13 -15.62
CA ASP A 37 8.57 -17.33 -16.51
C ASP A 37 8.19 -15.83 -16.52
N LYS A 38 7.10 -15.45 -15.85
CA LYS A 38 6.52 -14.09 -15.95
C LYS A 38 6.25 -13.44 -14.61
N TYR A 39 5.71 -14.18 -13.66
CA TYR A 39 5.13 -13.60 -12.44
C TYR A 39 5.64 -14.27 -11.18
N SER A 40 5.49 -13.58 -10.06
CA SER A 40 5.52 -14.18 -8.73
C SER A 40 4.10 -14.23 -8.19
N LYS A 41 3.78 -15.29 -7.44
CA LYS A 41 2.48 -15.46 -6.80
C LYS A 41 2.64 -15.37 -5.28
N PHE A 42 1.78 -14.56 -4.68
CA PHE A 42 1.71 -14.38 -3.25
C PHE A 42 0.34 -14.81 -2.76
N VAL A 43 0.30 -15.54 -1.67
CA VAL A 43 -0.93 -15.76 -0.92
C VAL A 43 -0.94 -14.76 0.23
N LEU A 44 -1.88 -13.83 0.16
CA LEU A 44 -2.15 -12.83 1.17
C LEU A 44 -3.17 -13.40 2.15
N THR A 45 -2.85 -13.42 3.43
CA THR A 45 -3.66 -14.06 4.46
C THR A 45 -4.20 -13.05 5.45
N PHE A 46 -5.51 -13.05 5.68
CA PHE A 46 -6.21 -12.14 6.58
C PHE A 46 -7.04 -12.87 7.63
N ASP A 47 -7.60 -12.10 8.55
CA ASP A 47 -8.51 -12.58 9.58
C ASP A 47 -7.96 -13.82 10.29
N ASN A 48 -6.73 -13.71 10.82
CA ASN A 48 -6.03 -14.79 11.52
C ASN A 48 -5.86 -16.10 10.74
N GLY A 49 -5.81 -16.07 9.40
CA GLY A 49 -5.64 -17.28 8.60
C GLY A 49 -6.91 -17.77 7.91
N ASN A 50 -8.06 -17.13 8.14
CA ASN A 50 -9.32 -17.61 7.61
C ASN A 50 -9.55 -17.22 6.14
N GLN A 51 -8.81 -16.21 5.66
CA GLN A 51 -9.02 -15.65 4.32
C GLN A 51 -7.70 -15.60 3.57
N HIS A 52 -7.78 -15.92 2.28
CA HIS A 52 -6.63 -15.99 1.40
C HIS A 52 -6.95 -15.31 0.07
N ILE A 53 -6.15 -14.31 -0.31
CA ILE A 53 -6.19 -13.69 -1.63
C ILE A 53 -4.91 -14.04 -2.38
N PRO A 54 -4.98 -14.72 -3.53
CA PRO A 54 -3.85 -14.82 -4.43
C PRO A 54 -3.59 -13.44 -5.06
N PHE A 55 -2.34 -12.98 -5.00
CA PHE A 55 -1.89 -11.73 -5.59
C PHE A 55 -0.63 -11.96 -6.39
N TYR A 56 -0.63 -11.54 -7.65
CA TYR A 56 0.43 -11.77 -8.60
C TYR A 56 1.19 -10.48 -8.90
N THR A 57 2.51 -10.56 -9.05
CA THR A 57 3.35 -9.41 -9.42
C THR A 57 4.36 -9.81 -10.48
N TYR A 58 5.15 -8.86 -10.98
CA TYR A 58 6.39 -9.18 -11.68
C TYR A 58 7.38 -9.90 -10.75
N GLY A 59 8.28 -10.70 -11.35
CA GLY A 59 9.27 -11.49 -10.61
C GLY A 59 10.37 -10.70 -9.90
N ASP A 60 10.49 -9.40 -10.16
CA ASP A 60 11.49 -8.52 -9.54
C ASP A 60 11.00 -7.81 -8.28
N TYR A 61 9.73 -8.00 -7.92
CA TYR A 61 9.17 -7.54 -6.65
C TYR A 61 9.83 -8.25 -5.46
N GLN A 62 10.37 -7.44 -4.58
CA GLN A 62 10.96 -7.81 -3.32
C GLN A 62 9.88 -7.86 -2.23
N PHE A 63 10.00 -8.88 -1.38
CA PHE A 63 9.17 -9.09 -0.21
C PHE A 63 10.06 -9.67 0.92
N LYS A 64 9.67 -9.46 2.18
CA LYS A 64 10.39 -9.88 3.42
C LYS A 64 11.80 -9.31 3.63
N LYS A 65 12.50 -8.87 2.58
CA LYS A 65 13.71 -8.07 2.66
C LYS A 65 13.33 -6.59 2.71
N ILE A 66 14.02 -5.81 3.53
CA ILE A 66 13.86 -4.35 3.56
C ILE A 66 15.16 -3.73 3.08
N ASP A 67 15.13 -3.13 1.91
CA ASP A 67 16.16 -2.21 1.46
C ASP A 67 15.58 -0.81 1.40
N LYS A 68 15.88 -0.04 2.46
CA LYS A 68 15.33 1.30 2.66
C LYS A 68 15.63 2.24 1.50
N GLN A 69 16.63 2.00 0.65
CA GLN A 69 16.91 2.91 -0.45
C GLN A 69 15.79 2.95 -1.50
N TYR A 70 15.09 1.82 -1.70
CA TYR A 70 14.03 1.66 -2.70
C TYR A 70 12.61 1.89 -2.15
N ILE A 71 12.52 2.40 -0.93
CA ILE A 71 11.24 2.67 -0.28
C ILE A 71 10.95 4.17 -0.34
N PHE A 72 9.94 4.61 -1.07
CA PHE A 72 9.70 6.05 -1.29
C PHE A 72 9.06 6.75 -0.09
N PHE A 73 8.57 5.96 0.86
CA PHE A 73 7.91 6.42 2.06
C PHE A 73 8.71 6.12 3.33
N LYS A 74 9.52 7.09 3.76
CA LYS A 74 10.44 6.91 4.89
C LYS A 74 10.05 7.70 6.15
N ASN A 75 8.99 8.51 6.10
CA ASN A 75 8.84 9.68 6.96
C ASN A 75 7.39 9.93 7.44
N PRO A 76 7.15 10.87 8.38
CA PRO A 76 5.83 11.22 8.91
C PRO A 76 4.73 11.52 7.86
N GLU A 77 5.12 11.84 6.63
CA GLU A 77 4.21 11.96 5.49
C GLU A 77 3.44 10.66 5.23
N MET A 78 4.10 9.50 5.37
CA MET A 78 3.43 8.21 5.23
C MET A 78 2.49 7.95 6.41
N HIS A 79 2.87 8.33 7.63
CA HIS A 79 1.94 8.27 8.74
C HIS A 79 0.70 9.13 8.48
N LYS A 80 0.86 10.32 7.90
CA LYS A 80 -0.27 11.14 7.49
C LYS A 80 -1.09 10.46 6.40
N LEU A 81 -0.48 9.90 5.36
CA LEU A 81 -1.21 9.19 4.29
C LEU A 81 -1.98 7.96 4.82
N LEU A 82 -1.35 7.13 5.65
CA LEU A 82 -1.96 5.93 6.24
C LEU A 82 -2.98 6.23 7.32
N HIS A 83 -2.97 7.45 7.88
CA HIS A 83 -3.98 7.92 8.82
C HIS A 83 -4.97 8.90 8.20
N ASP A 84 -4.76 9.30 6.95
CA ASP A 84 -5.70 10.11 6.22
C ASP A 84 -6.87 9.21 5.80
N LYS A 85 -8.07 9.72 6.04
CA LYS A 85 -9.37 9.07 5.82
C LYS A 85 -9.62 7.83 6.68
N LEU A 86 -8.77 6.83 6.57
CA LEU A 86 -8.92 5.55 7.24
C LEU A 86 -7.63 5.20 8.00
N PRO A 87 -7.59 5.36 9.33
CA PRO A 87 -6.41 5.07 10.10
C PRO A 87 -6.02 3.62 10.01
N GLN A 88 -4.75 3.39 9.68
CA GLN A 88 -4.12 2.09 9.88
C GLN A 88 -4.40 1.63 11.31
N MET A 89 -5.15 0.53 11.45
CA MET A 89 -5.25 -0.15 12.73
C MET A 89 -3.88 -0.78 13.02
N ASN A 90 -3.26 -0.36 14.12
CA ASN A 90 -1.97 -0.91 14.54
C ASN A 90 -2.14 -2.41 14.78
N GLY A 91 -1.53 -3.25 13.94
CA GLY A 91 -1.52 -4.70 14.17
C GLY A 91 -1.31 -5.55 12.94
N GLU A 92 -1.91 -5.22 11.79
CA GLU A 92 -1.93 -6.14 10.63
C GLU A 92 -1.92 -5.39 9.30
N GLN A 93 -0.79 -4.77 8.97
CA GLN A 93 -0.44 -4.65 7.55
C GLN A 93 0.05 -6.03 7.10
N PHE A 94 -0.53 -6.50 6.01
CA PHE A 94 -0.23 -7.82 5.49
C PHE A 94 0.47 -7.75 4.16
N LEU A 95 0.50 -6.63 3.43
CA LEU A 95 1.22 -6.52 2.18
C LEU A 95 2.20 -5.37 2.26
N PHE A 96 3.46 -5.68 1.97
CA PHE A 96 4.43 -4.67 1.60
C PHE A 96 5.34 -5.25 0.51
N MET A 97 5.32 -4.60 -0.65
CA MET A 97 6.12 -4.98 -1.80
C MET A 97 6.76 -3.75 -2.42
N TYR A 98 7.97 -3.92 -2.95
CA TYR A 98 8.69 -2.91 -3.70
C TYR A 98 9.61 -3.59 -4.72
N THR A 99 10.17 -2.85 -5.67
CA THR A 99 11.23 -3.38 -6.54
C THR A 99 12.52 -2.60 -6.32
N ASN A 100 13.65 -3.16 -6.75
CA ASN A 100 14.91 -2.41 -6.78
C ASN A 100 15.01 -1.49 -8.01
N GLN A 101 13.92 -1.31 -8.76
CA GLN A 101 13.86 -0.39 -9.90
C GLN A 101 13.10 0.88 -9.51
N PRO A 102 13.66 2.06 -9.75
CA PRO A 102 13.06 3.33 -9.33
C PRO A 102 11.81 3.72 -10.12
N THR A 103 11.53 3.06 -11.25
CA THR A 103 10.32 3.24 -12.09
C THR A 103 9.06 2.68 -11.47
N PHE A 104 9.23 1.72 -10.56
CA PHE A 104 8.15 0.89 -10.08
C PHE A 104 7.70 1.30 -8.69
N SER A 105 6.46 0.96 -8.38
CA SER A 105 5.75 1.43 -7.20
C SER A 105 6.16 0.71 -5.93
N ASN A 106 5.81 1.31 -4.81
CA ASN A 106 5.73 0.58 -3.56
C ASN A 106 4.26 0.33 -3.23
N ILE A 107 3.94 -0.91 -2.89
CA ILE A 107 2.56 -1.36 -2.65
C ILE A 107 2.41 -1.77 -1.18
N LEU A 108 1.37 -1.26 -0.55
CA LEU A 108 0.93 -1.57 0.81
C LEU A 108 -0.45 -2.24 0.76
N GLY A 109 -0.74 -3.13 1.70
CA GLY A 109 -2.05 -3.75 1.82
C GLY A 109 -2.48 -4.00 3.27
N PHE A 110 -3.77 -3.76 3.51
CA PHE A 110 -4.40 -3.73 4.82
C PHE A 110 -5.76 -4.42 4.80
N PHE A 111 -6.14 -5.05 5.90
CA PHE A 111 -7.46 -5.65 6.07
C PHE A 111 -8.19 -4.92 7.18
N TYR A 112 -9.41 -4.49 6.90
CA TYR A 112 -10.29 -3.83 7.86
C TYR A 112 -11.47 -4.76 8.13
N LYS A 113 -11.37 -5.47 9.25
CA LYS A 113 -12.40 -6.40 9.72
C LYS A 113 -13.68 -5.64 10.07
N ASP A 114 -14.83 -6.23 9.76
CA ASP A 114 -16.17 -5.72 10.05
C ASP A 114 -16.47 -4.34 9.42
N MET A 115 -15.64 -3.90 8.48
CA MET A 115 -15.84 -2.67 7.72
C MET A 115 -16.57 -2.97 6.41
N SER A 116 -17.55 -2.14 6.05
CA SER A 116 -18.21 -2.19 4.75
C SER A 116 -17.59 -1.20 3.76
N ILE A 117 -17.83 -1.39 2.46
CA ILE A 117 -17.39 -0.42 1.45
C ILE A 117 -18.13 0.91 1.59
N GLU A 118 -19.38 0.88 2.07
CA GLU A 118 -20.19 2.06 2.39
C GLU A 118 -19.56 2.88 3.51
N ASP A 119 -18.94 2.24 4.50
CA ASP A 119 -18.21 2.93 5.55
C ASP A 119 -16.95 3.61 5.00
N VAL A 120 -16.26 2.95 4.06
CA VAL A 120 -15.12 3.56 3.35
C VAL A 120 -15.58 4.77 2.53
N LYS A 121 -16.66 4.65 1.75
CA LYS A 121 -17.21 5.72 0.89
C LYS A 121 -17.48 7.02 1.67
N LYS A 122 -18.00 6.91 2.90
CA LYS A 122 -18.24 8.07 3.80
C LYS A 122 -16.97 8.87 4.12
N LEU A 123 -15.79 8.25 4.04
CA LEU A 123 -14.49 8.88 4.32
C LEU A 123 -13.93 9.60 3.07
N TYR A 124 -14.33 9.19 1.86
CA TYR A 124 -13.79 9.65 0.58
C TYR A 124 -14.60 10.76 -0.10
N THR A 125 -15.51 11.43 0.61
CA THR A 125 -16.42 12.45 0.08
C THR A 125 -15.77 13.63 -0.65
N ALA A 126 -14.46 13.85 -0.49
CA ALA A 126 -13.70 14.94 -1.11
C ALA A 126 -12.70 14.50 -2.20
N VAL A 127 -12.62 13.19 -2.50
CA VAL A 127 -11.69 12.63 -3.50
C VAL A 127 -12.48 12.03 -4.64
N GLN A 128 -12.11 12.35 -5.87
CA GLN A 128 -12.69 11.69 -7.03
C GLN A 128 -12.32 10.20 -6.99
N HIS A 129 -13.35 9.36 -6.98
CA HIS A 129 -13.20 7.92 -6.98
C HIS A 129 -14.14 7.30 -8.01
N ARG A 130 -13.75 6.13 -8.51
CA ARG A 130 -14.63 5.21 -9.21
C ARG A 130 -15.07 4.15 -8.23
N GLU A 131 -16.31 3.73 -8.30
CA GLU A 131 -16.86 2.72 -7.41
C GLU A 131 -17.85 1.82 -8.13
N ASP A 132 -18.03 0.64 -7.57
CA ASP A 132 -19.22 -0.18 -7.75
C ASP A 132 -19.73 -0.67 -6.38
N GLU A 133 -20.53 -1.73 -6.37
CA GLU A 133 -21.11 -2.33 -5.15
C GLU A 133 -20.07 -2.97 -4.23
N THR A 134 -18.92 -3.39 -4.75
CA THR A 134 -17.93 -4.17 -3.99
C THR A 134 -16.54 -3.56 -3.99
N GLN A 135 -16.28 -2.52 -4.78
CA GLN A 135 -14.95 -1.93 -4.87
C GLN A 135 -14.99 -0.40 -4.98
N LEU A 136 -13.92 0.22 -4.47
CA LEU A 136 -13.68 1.65 -4.59
C LEU A 136 -12.24 1.87 -5.01
N PHE A 137 -12.06 2.73 -6.01
CA PHE A 137 -10.78 3.08 -6.56
C PHE A 137 -10.61 4.59 -6.59
N SER A 138 -9.55 5.09 -5.96
CA SER A 138 -9.19 6.51 -5.95
C SER A 138 -7.79 6.72 -6.50
N ARG A 139 -7.64 7.82 -7.25
CA ARG A 139 -6.33 8.36 -7.62
C ARG A 139 -6.25 9.80 -7.15
N TYR A 140 -5.19 10.14 -6.42
CA TYR A 140 -5.01 11.49 -5.89
C TYR A 140 -3.53 11.83 -5.69
N ASN A 141 -3.28 13.13 -5.56
CA ASN A 141 -1.97 13.64 -5.17
C ASN A 141 -1.93 13.77 -3.65
N PHE A 142 -0.84 13.31 -3.04
CA PHE A 142 -0.56 13.47 -1.62
C PHE A 142 0.85 14.03 -1.45
N GLY A 143 0.95 15.34 -1.21
CA GLY A 143 2.24 16.03 -1.21
C GLY A 143 2.96 15.84 -2.54
N LYS A 144 4.12 15.20 -2.53
CA LYS A 144 4.92 14.89 -3.73
C LYS A 144 4.59 13.56 -4.41
N PHE A 145 3.70 12.77 -3.81
CA PHE A 145 3.35 11.43 -4.31
C PHE A 145 2.07 11.47 -5.13
N GLN A 146 2.05 10.68 -6.21
CA GLN A 146 0.84 10.17 -6.82
C GLN A 146 0.46 8.87 -6.11
N VAL A 147 -0.78 8.79 -5.65
CA VAL A 147 -1.31 7.65 -4.90
C VAL A 147 -2.46 7.00 -5.66
N TYR A 148 -2.42 5.68 -5.72
CA TYR A 148 -3.54 4.83 -6.10
C TYR A 148 -4.02 4.09 -4.85
N ASP A 149 -5.31 4.17 -4.56
CA ASP A 149 -5.92 3.63 -3.33
C ASP A 149 -7.13 2.78 -3.72
N PHE A 150 -7.01 1.48 -3.50
CA PHE A 150 -7.96 0.46 -3.91
C PHE A 150 -8.61 -0.16 -2.69
N TYR A 151 -9.90 -0.38 -2.76
CA TYR A 151 -10.68 -1.08 -1.76
C TYR A 151 -11.51 -2.17 -2.42
N LYS A 152 -11.57 -3.34 -1.80
CA LYS A 152 -12.41 -4.45 -2.24
C LYS A 152 -13.09 -5.09 -1.03
N THR A 153 -14.40 -5.22 -1.11
CA THR A 153 -15.20 -6.03 -0.19
C THR A 153 -14.81 -7.48 -0.34
N ILE A 154 -14.49 -8.09 0.80
CA ILE A 154 -14.30 -9.53 0.95
C ILE A 154 -15.17 -10.03 2.09
N GLN A 155 -15.19 -11.34 2.33
CA GLN A 155 -15.98 -11.90 3.42
C GLN A 155 -15.56 -11.26 4.76
N GLY A 156 -16.49 -10.70 5.53
CA GLY A 156 -16.19 -10.16 6.86
C GLY A 156 -15.36 -8.87 6.91
N GLY A 157 -15.17 -8.16 5.79
CA GLY A 157 -14.51 -6.85 5.82
C GLY A 157 -14.12 -6.31 4.45
N VAL A 158 -13.16 -5.37 4.46
CA VAL A 158 -12.61 -4.74 3.26
C VAL A 158 -11.09 -4.86 3.26
N VAL A 159 -10.52 -5.24 2.12
CA VAL A 159 -9.08 -5.06 1.88
C VAL A 159 -8.81 -3.73 1.20
N ARG A 160 -7.73 -3.08 1.61
CA ARG A 160 -7.20 -1.86 1.00
C ARG A 160 -5.83 -2.14 0.42
N PHE A 161 -5.57 -1.69 -0.79
CA PHE A 161 -4.23 -1.62 -1.36
C PHE A 161 -3.88 -0.17 -1.64
N ILE A 162 -2.70 0.26 -1.23
CA ILE A 162 -2.17 1.61 -1.52
C ILE A 162 -0.91 1.44 -2.32
N SER A 163 -0.88 2.01 -3.51
CA SER A 163 0.33 2.08 -4.31
C SER A 163 0.79 3.52 -4.45
N VAL A 164 2.10 3.74 -4.27
CA VAL A 164 2.72 5.06 -4.35
C VAL A 164 3.91 5.04 -5.29
N ASN A 165 4.02 6.10 -6.10
CA ASN A 165 5.12 6.24 -7.05
C ASN A 165 6.42 6.66 -6.36
N ASN A 166 7.52 6.57 -7.10
CA ASN A 166 8.76 7.26 -6.75
C ASN A 166 8.65 8.75 -7.12
N PRO A 167 8.58 9.67 -6.14
CA PRO A 167 8.43 11.10 -6.44
C PRO A 167 9.70 11.70 -7.04
N ASP A 168 10.86 11.05 -6.88
CA ASP A 168 12.15 11.56 -7.29
C ASP A 168 12.59 10.96 -8.66
N TYR A 169 11.75 10.14 -9.30
CA TYR A 169 12.04 9.53 -10.59
C TYR A 169 11.75 10.49 -11.76
N SER A 170 12.74 11.32 -12.10
CA SER A 170 12.61 12.37 -13.10
C SER A 170 12.32 11.89 -14.54
N LYS A 171 12.49 10.60 -14.84
CA LYS A 171 12.27 10.03 -16.18
C LYS A 171 10.82 9.55 -16.41
N ASP A 172 9.93 9.75 -15.45
CA ASP A 172 8.49 9.50 -15.61
C ASP A 172 7.66 10.78 -15.41
N PRO A 173 7.87 11.81 -16.25
CA PRO A 173 6.99 12.97 -16.24
C PRO A 173 5.56 12.51 -16.55
N ASP A 174 4.61 12.98 -15.77
CA ASP A 174 3.18 12.61 -15.84
C ASP A 174 2.84 11.18 -15.40
N TYR A 175 3.77 10.47 -14.74
CA TYR A 175 3.51 9.17 -14.11
C TYR A 175 3.07 8.05 -15.08
N LYS A 176 3.50 8.10 -16.34
CA LYS A 176 3.11 7.11 -17.37
C LYS A 176 3.56 5.69 -17.04
N TRP A 177 4.80 5.54 -16.56
CA TRP A 177 5.33 4.23 -16.16
C TRP A 177 4.63 3.71 -14.91
N PHE A 178 4.42 4.59 -13.93
CA PHE A 178 3.65 4.25 -12.74
C PHE A 178 2.24 3.79 -13.09
N ASN A 179 1.50 4.57 -13.90
CA ASN A 179 0.13 4.21 -14.32
C ASN A 179 0.10 2.89 -15.09
N ARG A 180 1.07 2.66 -15.99
CA ARG A 180 1.19 1.39 -16.72
C ARG A 180 1.40 0.22 -15.77
N GLU A 181 2.30 0.36 -14.80
CA GLU A 181 2.54 -0.68 -13.81
C GLU A 181 1.30 -0.96 -12.98
N ILE A 182 0.61 0.07 -12.49
CA ILE A 182 -0.63 -0.12 -11.75
C ILE A 182 -1.65 -0.88 -12.59
N ASN A 183 -1.84 -0.48 -13.85
CA ASN A 183 -2.79 -1.14 -14.73
C ASN A 183 -2.43 -2.60 -14.92
N THR A 184 -1.15 -2.90 -15.14
CA THR A 184 -0.74 -4.28 -15.35
C THR A 184 -0.80 -5.12 -14.07
N VAL A 185 -0.28 -4.63 -12.94
CA VAL A 185 -0.28 -5.38 -11.68
C VAL A 185 -1.70 -5.56 -11.16
N PHE A 186 -2.47 -4.49 -11.01
CA PHE A 186 -3.79 -4.57 -10.40
C PHE A 186 -4.83 -5.11 -11.39
N PHE A 187 -4.93 -4.56 -12.61
CA PHE A 187 -6.07 -4.86 -13.49
C PHE A 187 -5.81 -5.95 -14.53
N ASP A 188 -4.60 -6.07 -15.08
CA ASP A 188 -4.32 -7.09 -16.10
C ASP A 188 -4.02 -8.45 -15.45
N ILE A 189 -3.04 -8.50 -14.55
CA ILE A 189 -2.54 -9.72 -13.92
C ILE A 189 -3.50 -10.19 -12.82
N ASN A 190 -3.92 -9.27 -11.94
CA ASN A 190 -4.86 -9.59 -10.84
C ASN A 190 -6.32 -9.32 -11.22
N ARG A 191 -6.69 -9.46 -12.50
CA ARG A 191 -8.06 -9.19 -12.97
C ARG A 191 -9.14 -9.93 -12.18
N SER A 192 -8.85 -11.14 -11.69
CA SER A 192 -9.80 -11.97 -10.93
C SER A 192 -10.06 -11.48 -9.52
N LEU A 193 -9.28 -10.50 -9.04
CA LEU A 193 -9.51 -9.83 -7.76
C LEU A 193 -10.64 -8.79 -7.85
N TRP A 194 -10.98 -8.33 -9.06
CA TRP A 194 -11.92 -7.24 -9.31
C TRP A 194 -13.16 -7.76 -10.02
N ASP A 195 -14.34 -7.31 -9.59
CA ASP A 195 -15.64 -7.77 -10.13
C ASP A 195 -16.02 -7.04 -11.44
N GLY A 196 -15.03 -6.75 -12.28
CA GLY A 196 -15.17 -5.98 -13.51
C GLY A 196 -13.93 -5.12 -13.80
N TYR A 197 -13.84 -4.61 -15.03
CA TYR A 197 -12.75 -3.69 -15.41
C TYR A 197 -13.04 -2.30 -14.85
N VAL A 198 -12.31 -1.91 -13.79
CA VAL A 198 -12.28 -0.51 -13.39
C VAL A 198 -11.36 0.21 -14.35
N ASP A 199 -11.94 0.96 -15.28
CA ASP A 199 -11.19 1.86 -16.15
C ASP A 199 -10.23 2.71 -15.29
N PRO A 200 -8.92 2.66 -15.55
CA PRO A 200 -7.96 3.48 -14.84
C PRO A 200 -8.34 4.96 -14.94
N ILE A 201 -8.25 5.70 -13.82
CA ILE A 201 -8.30 7.16 -13.88
C ILE A 201 -6.94 7.61 -14.42
N ASN A 202 -6.91 7.99 -15.70
CA ASN A 202 -5.74 8.60 -16.35
C ASN A 202 -5.60 10.07 -16.01
#